data_AF-A0A9W9VM06-F1
#
_entry.id   AF-A0A9W9VM06-F1
#
_cell.length_a   1.000
_cell.length_b   1.000
_cell.length_c   1.000
_cell.angle_alpha   90.00
_cell.angle_beta   90.00
_cell.angle_gamma   90.00
#
_symmetry.space_group_name_H-M   'P 1'
#
loop_
_entity.id
_entity.type
_entity.pdbx_description
1 polymer ?
#
loop_
_entity_poly.entity_id
_entity_poly.type
_entity_poly.pdbx_seq_one_letter_code
_entity_poly.pdbx_strand_id
1 'polypeptide(L)' 'MGMTSSLRREVQRVIHEDLRRANVLWNDELNRALIINFHQSKLDPRPSKSRAKRKSYRTESPDGKRLRVL' A
#
# COMPACT_ATOMS: atom_id res chain seq x y z
N MET A 1 -10.79 -22.91 -32.69
CA MET A 1 -11.24 -21.67 -32.03
C MET A 1 -10.62 -21.63 -30.64
N GLY A 2 -9.49 -20.95 -30.47
CA GLY A 2 -8.76 -20.93 -29.20
C GLY A 2 -9.43 -19.99 -28.20
N MET A 3 -9.97 -20.54 -27.10
CA MET A 3 -10.42 -19.75 -25.96
C MET A 3 -9.24 -19.53 -25.03
N THR A 4 -8.54 -18.41 -25.18
CA THR A 4 -7.56 -17.96 -24.19
C THR A 4 -8.33 -17.54 -22.93
N SER A 5 -8.35 -18.40 -21.90
CA SER A 5 -8.85 -18.03 -20.58
C SER A 5 -7.92 -16.96 -20.00
N SER A 6 -8.28 -15.70 -20.19
CA SER A 6 -7.54 -14.56 -19.65
C SER A 6 -7.59 -14.63 -18.12
N LEU A 7 -6.44 -14.86 -17.49
CA LEU A 7 -6.31 -14.88 -16.02
C LEU A 7 -6.55 -13.46 -15.50
N ARG A 8 -7.79 -13.14 -15.11
CA ARG A 8 -8.08 -11.85 -14.47
C ARG A 8 -7.40 -11.82 -13.11
N ARG A 9 -6.40 -10.95 -12.95
CA ARG A 9 -5.84 -10.63 -11.63
C ARG A 9 -6.86 -9.79 -10.86
N GLU A 10 -7.47 -10.40 -9.86
CA GLU A 10 -8.25 -9.68 -8.86
C GLU A 10 -7.28 -9.09 -7.83
N VAL A 11 -7.31 -7.77 -7.66
CA VAL A 11 -6.46 -7.06 -6.69
C VAL A 11 -7.34 -6.66 -5.51
N GLN A 12 -7.28 -7.36 -4.40
CA GLN A 12 -8.05 -6.99 -3.20
C GLN A 12 -7.26 -6.01 -2.32
N ARG A 13 -7.95 -5.04 -1.72
CA ARG A 13 -7.31 -4.11 -0.76
C ARG A 13 -7.25 -4.76 0.61
N VAL A 14 -6.15 -4.54 1.32
CA VAL A 14 -5.93 -5.02 2.69
C VAL A 14 -5.89 -3.82 3.63
N ILE A 15 -6.53 -3.94 4.79
CA ILE A 15 -6.52 -3.00 5.91
C ILE A 15 -5.61 -3.58 6.98
N HIS A 16 -4.54 -2.87 7.33
CA HIS A 16 -3.62 -3.28 8.39
C HIS A 16 -4.07 -2.68 9.73
N GLU A 17 -4.78 -3.46 10.56
CA GLU A 17 -5.41 -2.91 11.78
C GLU A 17 -4.40 -2.54 12.88
N ASP A 18 -3.18 -3.10 12.85
CA ASP A 18 -2.14 -2.84 13.86
C ASP A 18 -0.94 -2.07 13.30
N LEU A 19 -1.17 -1.01 12.51
CA LEU A 19 -0.05 -0.24 11.95
C LEU A 19 0.57 0.66 13.03
N ARG A 20 1.70 0.22 13.60
CA ARG A 20 2.49 0.95 14.61
C ARG A 20 3.95 0.99 14.22
N ARG A 21 4.73 1.88 14.86
CA ARG A 21 6.19 2.01 14.60
C ARG A 21 6.94 0.68 14.73
N ALA A 22 6.55 -0.17 15.69
CA ALA A 22 7.15 -1.49 15.88
C ALA A 22 6.91 -2.46 14.70
N ASN A 23 5.86 -2.23 13.90
CA ASN A 23 5.52 -3.03 12.72
C ASN A 23 6.01 -2.38 11.40
N VAL A 24 6.84 -1.33 11.49
CA VAL A 24 7.48 -0.67 10.35
C VAL A 24 9.00 -0.76 10.55
N LEU A 25 9.64 -1.55 9.71
CA LEU A 25 11.09 -1.71 9.73
C LEU A 25 11.70 -0.96 8.56
N TRP A 26 12.82 -0.28 8.77
CA TRP A 26 13.64 0.21 7.67
C TRP A 26 14.51 -0.93 7.15
N ASN A 27 14.51 -1.15 5.84
CA ASN A 27 15.43 -2.07 5.19
C ASN A 27 16.42 -1.25 4.36
N ASP A 28 17.69 -1.25 4.79
CA ASP A 28 18.78 -0.51 4.17
C ASP A 28 19.16 -1.05 2.79
N GLU A 29 19.11 -2.36 2.57
CA GLU A 29 19.43 -3.00 1.29
C GLU A 29 18.47 -2.55 0.18
N LEU A 30 17.19 -2.43 0.53
CA LEU A 30 16.12 -2.01 -0.37
C LEU A 30 15.91 -0.49 -0.35
N ASN A 31 16.53 0.22 0.62
CA ASN A 31 16.34 1.63 0.90
C ASN A 31 14.84 2.00 1.04
N ARG A 32 14.09 1.16 1.77
CA ARG A 32 12.63 1.25 1.89
C ARG A 32 12.14 0.81 3.26
N ALA A 33 11.02 1.38 3.68
CA ALA A 33 10.26 0.86 4.81
C ALA A 33 9.51 -0.41 4.42
N LEU A 34 9.64 -1.45 5.24
CA LEU A 34 8.86 -2.67 5.23
C LEU A 34 7.76 -2.58 6.28
N ILE A 35 6.52 -2.84 5.84
CA ILE A 35 5.40 -3.06 6.76
C ILE A 35 5.36 -4.56 7.04
N ILE A 36 5.37 -4.94 8.31
CA ILE A 36 5.38 -6.33 8.75
C ILE A 36 4.20 -6.62 9.70
N ASN A 37 4.03 -7.90 10.06
CA ASN A 37 3.07 -8.34 11.07
C ASN A 37 1.58 -8.18 10.69
N PHE A 38 1.18 -8.78 9.57
CA PHE A 38 -0.19 -8.72 9.00
C PHE A 38 -1.24 -9.60 9.72
N HIS A 39 -0.94 -10.16 10.89
CA HIS A 39 -1.83 -11.07 11.61
C HIS A 39 -3.23 -10.50 11.92
N GLN A 40 -3.33 -9.20 12.20
CA GLN A 40 -4.60 -8.48 12.42
C GLN A 40 -5.13 -7.80 11.15
N SER A 41 -4.60 -8.14 9.97
CA SER A 41 -5.07 -7.51 8.74
C SER A 41 -6.40 -8.09 8.29
N LYS A 42 -7.24 -7.22 7.73
CA LYS A 42 -8.54 -7.61 7.14
C LYS A 42 -8.57 -7.24 5.67
N LEU A 43 -9.32 -8.01 4.90
CA LEU A 43 -9.64 -7.62 3.52
C LEU A 43 -10.67 -6.50 3.55
N ASP A 44 -10.44 -5.47 2.75
CA ASP A 44 -11.45 -4.43 2.50
C ASP A 44 -12.61 -5.10 1.76
N PRO A 45 -13.84 -5.09 2.33
CA PRO A 45 -15.00 -5.74 1.72
C PRO A 45 -15.47 -5.01 0.45
N ARG A 46 -14.97 -3.80 0.18
CA ARG A 46 -15.34 -3.06 -1.01
C ARG A 46 -14.70 -3.71 -2.25
N PRO A 47 -15.47 -3.95 -3.33
CA PRO A 47 -14.90 -4.44 -4.57
C PRO A 47 -13.80 -3.48 -5.02
N SER A 48 -12.69 -4.06 -5.45
CA SER A 48 -11.53 -3.29 -5.84
C SER A 48 -11.87 -2.46 -7.07
N LYS A 49 -12.24 -1.20 -6.83
CA LYS A 49 -12.40 -0.23 -7.92
C LYS A 49 -11.09 -0.25 -8.70
N SER A 50 -11.18 -0.56 -9.99
CA SER A 50 -10.04 -0.61 -10.89
C SER A 50 -9.20 0.63 -10.61
N ARG A 51 -7.93 0.39 -10.25
CA ARG A 51 -7.04 1.43 -9.74
C ARG A 51 -6.83 2.45 -10.86
N ALA A 52 -7.60 3.55 -10.86
CA ALA A 52 -7.20 4.76 -11.55
C ALA A 52 -5.78 5.06 -11.07
N LYS A 53 -4.82 5.10 -12.00
CA LYS A 53 -3.39 5.24 -11.71
C LYS A 53 -3.20 6.46 -10.79
N ARG A 54 -3.00 6.22 -9.49
CA ARG A 54 -2.57 7.27 -8.56
C ARG A 54 -1.24 7.80 -9.09
N LYS A 55 -1.19 9.06 -9.51
CA LYS A 55 0.07 9.75 -9.80
C LYS A 55 0.88 9.69 -8.51
N SER A 56 1.99 8.98 -8.52
CA SER A 56 2.96 9.01 -7.45
C SER A 56 3.48 10.44 -7.35
N TYR A 57 3.18 11.15 -6.26
CA TYR A 57 3.97 12.32 -5.92
C TYR A 57 5.35 11.78 -5.50
N ARG A 58 6.33 11.98 -6.39
CA ARG A 58 7.73 11.84 -6.04
C ARG A 58 8.00 12.91 -5.00
N THR A 59 8.19 12.52 -3.74
CA THR A 59 8.63 13.45 -2.71
C THR A 59 10.12 13.67 -2.94
N GLU A 60 10.46 14.69 -3.70
CA GLU A 60 11.75 15.34 -3.54
C GLU A 60 11.64 16.16 -2.26
N SER A 61 12.31 15.71 -1.20
CA SER A 61 12.60 16.55 -0.04
C SER A 61 13.78 17.44 -0.45
N PRO A 62 13.71 18.77 -0.25
CA PRO A 62 14.07 19.30 1.07
C PRO A 62 13.25 20.51 1.55
N ASP A 63 13.04 20.52 2.87
CA ASP A 63 12.75 21.68 3.72
C ASP A 63 11.35 22.35 3.63
N GLY A 64 10.66 22.42 4.77
CA GLY A 64 9.44 23.21 4.90
C GLY A 64 8.37 22.60 5.81
N LYS A 65 8.48 22.88 7.10
CA LYS A 65 7.50 22.64 8.17
C LYS A 65 6.06 22.82 7.67
N ARG A 66 5.17 21.86 7.92
CA ARG A 66 3.72 22.13 7.99
C ARG A 66 2.97 21.10 8.86
N LEU A 67 2.87 21.44 10.14
CA LEU A 67 1.82 20.94 11.03
C LEU A 67 0.46 21.34 10.46
N ARG A 68 -0.48 20.39 10.40
CA ARG A 68 -1.91 20.69 10.51
C ARG A 68 -2.55 19.66 11.41
N VAL A 69 -2.80 20.11 12.64
CA VAL A 69 -3.78 19.54 13.57
C VAL A 69 -5.16 19.95 13.06
N LEU A 70 -6.05 18.97 12.94
CA LEU A 70 -7.49 19.11 13.10
C LEU A 70 -7.99 17.89 13.86
#